data_AF-A0AAT9HI35-F1
#
_entry.id   AF-A0AAT9HI35-F1
#
_cell.length_a   1.000
_cell.length_b   1.000
_cell.length_c   1.000
_cell.angle_alpha   90.00
_cell.angle_beta   90.00
_cell.angle_gamma   90.00
#
_symmetry.space_group_name_H-M   'P 1'
#
loop_
_entity.id
_entity.type
_entity.pdbx_description
1 polymer ?
#
loop_
_entity_poly.entity_id
_entity_poly.type
_entity_poly.pdbx_seq_one_letter_code
_entity_poly.pdbx_strand_id
1 'polypeptide(L)'
;MSHAIRRAGEPALDETTVTALRAALKTTADEVVQAIIDEVPSYANALSGRMGGTIRRAVRTALGHYLDLASGNATDGDAGGAAYELGRGEVRDGRSMDALLSAYRVGARVAWRCLATGPYPRVCPPPRSPSSPN
;
A
#
# COMPACT_ATOMS: atom_id res chain seq x y z
N MET A 1 -12.83 -32.00 16.05
CA MET A 1 -11.62 -32.24 15.25
C MET A 1 -11.42 -31.05 14.33
N SER A 2 -10.73 -30.02 14.82
CA SER A 2 -10.44 -28.80 14.07
C SER A 2 -9.34 -29.09 13.06
N HIS A 3 -9.64 -28.90 11.77
CA HIS A 3 -8.61 -28.79 10.75
C HIS A 3 -7.80 -27.53 11.05
N ALA A 4 -6.73 -27.70 11.83
CA ALA A 4 -5.61 -26.78 11.82
C ALA A 4 -5.18 -26.67 10.35
N ILE A 5 -5.47 -25.52 9.75
CA ILE A 5 -4.91 -25.14 8.46
C ILE A 5 -3.40 -25.28 8.67
N ARG A 6 -2.85 -26.34 8.08
CA ARG A 6 -1.44 -26.62 7.94
C ARG A 6 -0.77 -25.27 7.63
N ARG A 7 0.01 -24.71 8.57
CA ARG A 7 0.83 -23.53 8.30
C ARG A 7 1.65 -23.88 7.06
N ALA A 8 1.25 -23.34 5.91
CA ALA A 8 2.11 -23.34 4.74
C ALA A 8 3.41 -22.71 5.21
N GLY A 9 4.53 -23.41 5.02
CA GLY A 9 5.83 -23.04 5.56
C GLY A 9 6.07 -21.55 5.43
N GLU A 10 6.36 -20.89 6.55
CA GLU A 10 6.54 -19.44 6.64
C GLU A 10 7.54 -19.01 5.57
N PRO A 11 7.15 -18.16 4.59
CA PRO A 11 8.12 -17.29 3.96
C PRO A 11 8.47 -16.24 5.02
N ALA A 12 9.26 -16.62 6.03
CA ALA A 12 9.86 -15.65 6.93
C ALA A 12 10.79 -14.82 6.04
N LEU A 13 10.33 -13.64 5.65
CA LEU A 13 11.14 -12.69 4.91
C LEU A 13 12.42 -12.48 5.71
N ASP A 14 13.57 -12.60 5.06
CA ASP A 14 14.83 -12.37 5.74
C ASP A 14 14.94 -10.90 6.15
N GLU A 15 15.72 -10.62 7.19
CA GLU A 15 15.87 -9.27 7.76
C GLU A 15 16.32 -8.23 6.73
N THR A 16 17.08 -8.63 5.71
CA THR A 16 17.50 -7.74 4.62
C THR A 16 16.29 -7.29 3.80
N THR A 17 15.42 -8.23 3.41
CA THR A 17 14.19 -7.93 2.67
C THR A 17 13.23 -7.09 3.50
N VAL A 18 13.03 -7.43 4.78
CA VAL A 18 12.17 -6.66 5.68
C VAL A 18 12.68 -5.23 5.82
N THR A 19 13.99 -5.04 6.01
CA THR A 19 14.62 -3.72 6.11
C THR A 19 14.42 -2.90 4.83
N ALA A 20 14.62 -3.52 3.66
CA ALA A 20 14.43 -2.86 2.37
C ALA A 20 12.97 -2.44 2.13
N LEU A 21 12.01 -3.31 2.45
CA LEU A 21 10.58 -3.02 2.34
C LEU A 21 10.16 -1.92 3.32
N ARG A 22 10.68 -1.93 4.56
CA ARG A 22 10.44 -0.86 5.55
C ARG A 22 10.92 0.50 5.07
N ALA A 23 12.08 0.57 4.41
CA ALA A 23 12.60 1.81 3.84
C ALA A 23 11.69 2.37 2.74
N ALA A 24 11.03 1.49 1.96
CA ALA A 24 10.13 1.88 0.88
C ALA A 24 8.73 2.34 1.36
N LEU A 25 8.33 2.07 2.60
CA LEU A 25 6.95 2.31 3.06
C LEU A 25 6.49 3.76 2.97
N LYS A 26 7.39 4.73 3.21
CA LYS A 26 7.04 6.15 3.13
C LYS A 26 6.65 6.50 1.69
N THR A 27 7.54 6.21 0.74
CA THR A 27 7.31 6.46 -0.69
C THR A 27 6.08 5.69 -1.18
N THR A 28 5.93 4.44 -0.75
CA THR A 28 4.78 3.61 -1.12
C THR A 28 3.46 4.23 -0.64
N ALA A 29 3.39 4.72 0.59
CA ALA A 29 2.19 5.36 1.11
C ALA A 29 1.86 6.67 0.38
N ASP A 30 2.88 7.46 0.02
CA ASP A 30 2.71 8.68 -0.77
C ASP A 30 2.17 8.35 -2.17
N GLU A 31 2.74 7.36 -2.87
CA GLU A 31 2.30 6.92 -4.20
C GLU A 31 0.88 6.33 -4.18
N VAL A 32 0.55 5.52 -3.17
CA VAL A 32 -0.80 4.95 -3.01
C VAL A 32 -1.85 6.03 -2.86
N VAL A 33 -1.62 7.00 -1.97
CA VAL A 33 -2.60 8.07 -1.74
C VAL A 33 -2.75 8.96 -2.96
N GLN A 34 -1.64 9.28 -3.64
CA GLN A 34 -1.69 10.06 -4.88
C GLN A 34 -2.47 9.33 -5.98
N ALA A 35 -2.22 8.04 -6.19
CA ALA A 35 -2.95 7.26 -7.18
C ALA A 35 -4.46 7.17 -6.88
N ILE A 36 -4.85 7.07 -5.60
CA ILE A 36 -6.27 7.08 -5.23
C ILE A 36 -6.90 8.45 -5.52
N ILE A 37 -6.19 9.56 -5.26
CA ILE A 37 -6.65 10.91 -5.63
C ILE A 37 -6.89 10.99 -7.14
N ASP A 38 -5.95 10.49 -7.93
CA ASP A 38 -5.95 10.65 -9.38
C ASP A 38 -6.96 9.72 -10.08
N GLU A 39 -7.14 8.49 -9.56
CA GLU A 39 -7.95 7.45 -10.20
C GLU A 39 -9.35 7.30 -9.62
N VAL A 40 -9.62 7.84 -8.42
CA VAL A 40 -10.92 7.69 -7.74
C VAL A 40 -11.49 9.07 -7.35
N PRO A 41 -12.30 9.71 -8.22
CA PRO A 41 -12.77 11.09 -8.03
C PRO A 41 -13.49 11.35 -6.69
N SER A 42 -14.20 10.36 -6.14
CA SER A 42 -14.87 10.46 -4.84
C SER A 42 -13.91 10.66 -3.65
N TYR A 43 -12.62 10.36 -3.83
CA TYR A 43 -11.57 10.55 -2.83
C TYR A 43 -10.69 11.77 -3.08
N ALA A 44 -10.76 12.41 -4.26
CA ALA A 44 -9.88 13.53 -4.61
C ALA A 44 -9.93 14.66 -3.57
N ASN A 45 -11.12 15.13 -3.22
CA ASN A 45 -11.28 16.20 -2.22
C ASN A 45 -10.95 15.74 -0.79
N ALA A 46 -11.31 14.49 -0.45
CA ALA A 46 -11.08 13.93 0.88
C ALA A 46 -9.59 13.77 1.20
N LEU A 47 -8.76 13.52 0.18
CA LEU A 47 -7.35 13.20 0.33
C LEU A 47 -6.40 14.35 -0.03
N SER A 48 -6.87 15.45 -0.64
CA SER A 48 -6.01 16.55 -1.10
C SER A 48 -5.60 17.58 -0.02
N GLY A 49 -6.07 17.45 1.23
CA GLY A 49 -5.83 18.41 2.33
C GLY A 49 -5.07 17.85 3.54
N ARG A 50 -5.24 18.47 4.72
CA ARG A 50 -4.69 17.97 6.01
C ARG A 50 -5.07 16.50 6.29
N MET A 51 -6.25 16.10 5.84
CA MET A 51 -6.73 14.71 5.92
C MET A 51 -5.85 13.74 5.12
N GLY A 52 -5.33 14.17 3.96
CA GLY A 52 -4.38 13.41 3.16
C GLY A 52 -3.10 13.04 3.89
N GLY A 53 -2.54 13.98 4.67
CA GLY A 53 -1.36 13.71 5.50
C GLY A 53 -1.65 12.67 6.59
N THR A 54 -2.83 12.71 7.19
CA THR A 54 -3.26 11.69 8.16
C THR A 54 -3.41 10.32 7.53
N ILE A 55 -4.00 10.26 6.33
CA ILE A 55 -4.22 9.01 5.62
C ILE A 55 -2.90 8.42 5.10
N ARG A 56 -1.96 9.22 4.61
CA ARG A 56 -0.60 8.75 4.27
C ARG A 56 0.09 8.08 5.46
N ARG A 57 -0.03 8.68 6.66
CA ARG A 57 0.46 8.04 7.89
C ARG A 57 -0.27 6.73 8.19
N ALA A 58 -1.60 6.71 8.08
CA ALA A 58 -2.39 5.51 8.32
C ALA A 58 -2.03 4.36 7.36
N VAL A 59 -1.88 4.65 6.06
CA VAL A 59 -1.44 3.68 5.05
C VAL A 59 -0.04 3.16 5.36
N ARG A 60 0.91 4.05 5.70
CA ARG A 60 2.26 3.64 6.12
C ARG A 60 2.23 2.72 7.34
N THR A 61 1.43 3.05 8.35
CA THR A 61 1.27 2.22 9.55
C THR A 61 0.67 0.86 9.22
N ALA A 62 -0.38 0.81 8.39
CA ALA A 62 -1.02 -0.44 7.97
C ALA A 62 -0.05 -1.35 7.20
N LEU A 63 0.74 -0.79 6.27
CA LEU A 63 1.77 -1.54 5.54
C LEU A 63 2.89 -2.01 6.48
N GLY A 64 3.28 -1.20 7.47
CA GLY A 64 4.24 -1.60 8.50
C GLY A 64 3.73 -2.80 9.32
N HIS A 65 2.48 -2.74 9.78
CA HIS A 65 1.84 -3.82 10.52
C HIS A 65 1.72 -5.09 9.67
N TYR A 66 1.40 -4.97 8.38
CA TYR A 66 1.42 -6.10 7.45
C TYR A 66 2.81 -6.76 7.38
N LEU A 67 3.89 -5.97 7.32
CA LEU A 67 5.26 -6.53 7.36
C LEU A 67 5.57 -7.19 8.70
N ASP A 68 5.07 -6.65 9.82
CA ASP A 68 5.23 -7.27 11.13
C ASP A 68 4.54 -8.65 11.17
N LEU A 69 3.31 -8.76 10.65
CA LEU A 69 2.59 -10.03 10.52
C LEU A 69 3.32 -11.00 9.57
N ALA A 70 3.79 -10.51 8.42
CA ALA A 70 4.52 -11.33 7.44
C ALA A 70 5.87 -11.84 7.97
N SER A 71 6.46 -11.14 8.94
CA SER A 71 7.72 -11.54 9.59
C SER A 71 7.50 -12.42 10.83
N GLY A 72 6.25 -12.71 11.19
CA GLY A 72 5.92 -13.44 12.43
C GLY A 72 6.08 -12.61 13.72
N ASN A 73 6.19 -11.30 13.61
CA ASN A 73 6.49 -10.37 14.70
C ASN A 73 5.24 -9.71 15.32
N ALA A 74 4.05 -9.99 14.79
CA ALA A 74 2.79 -9.44 15.27
C ALA A 74 1.73 -10.52 15.48
N THR A 75 0.74 -10.20 16.30
CA THR A 75 -0.47 -11.00 16.51
C THR A 75 -1.63 -10.38 15.73
N ASP A 76 -2.64 -11.20 15.41
CA ASP A 76 -3.85 -10.73 14.73
C ASP A 76 -4.54 -9.63 15.55
N GLY A 77 -4.70 -8.45 14.95
CA GLY A 77 -5.49 -7.36 15.52
C GLY A 77 -6.99 -7.52 15.26
N ASP A 78 -7.81 -6.63 15.83
CA ASP A 78 -9.26 -6.57 15.55
C ASP A 78 -9.55 -5.96 14.17
N ALA A 79 -9.24 -6.72 13.12
CA ALA A 79 -9.51 -6.34 11.74
C ALA A 79 -11.02 -6.17 11.46
N GLY A 80 -11.87 -6.93 12.17
CA GLY A 80 -13.31 -6.86 12.02
C GLY A 80 -13.89 -5.52 12.51
N GLY A 81 -13.51 -5.08 13.71
CA GLY A 81 -13.91 -3.79 14.25
C GLY A 81 -13.39 -2.62 13.40
N ALA A 82 -12.14 -2.70 12.93
CA ALA A 82 -11.58 -1.69 12.04
C ALA A 82 -12.34 -1.59 10.71
N ALA A 83 -12.71 -2.73 10.11
CA ALA A 83 -13.50 -2.76 8.88
C ALA A 83 -14.92 -2.20 9.10
N TYR A 84 -15.55 -2.47 10.24
CA TYR A 84 -16.86 -1.93 10.58
C TYR A 84 -16.85 -0.41 10.71
N GLU A 85 -15.90 0.15 11.47
CA GLU A 85 -15.80 1.62 11.63
C GLU A 85 -15.43 2.32 10.33
N LEU A 86 -14.60 1.70 9.49
CA LEU A 86 -14.32 2.19 8.14
C LEU A 86 -15.62 2.27 7.32
N GLY A 87 -16.38 1.18 7.24
CA GLY A 87 -17.65 1.15 6.51
C GLY A 87 -18.66 2.19 7.02
N ARG A 88 -18.73 2.39 8.34
CA ARG A 88 -19.56 3.47 8.92
C ARG A 88 -19.08 4.86 8.54
N GLY A 89 -17.76 5.07 8.45
CA GLY A 89 -17.19 6.33 7.96
C GLY A 89 -17.59 6.64 6.53
N GLU A 90 -17.50 5.64 5.64
CA GLU A 90 -17.87 5.77 4.22
C GLU A 90 -19.33 6.17 4.02
N VAL A 91 -20.24 5.53 4.78
CA VAL A 91 -21.68 5.86 4.74
C VAL A 91 -21.93 7.30 5.21
N ARG A 92 -21.24 7.77 6.26
CA ARG A 92 -21.36 9.16 6.75
C ARG A 92 -20.85 10.17 5.73
N ASP A 93 -19.80 9.83 5.00
CA ASP A 93 -19.21 10.68 3.96
C ASP A 93 -19.97 10.59 2.62
N GLY A 94 -21.05 9.79 2.54
CA GLY A 94 -21.86 9.61 1.34
C GLY A 94 -21.14 8.83 0.22
N ARG A 95 -20.08 8.10 0.54
CA ARG A 95 -19.29 7.32 -0.43
C ARG A 95 -19.91 5.93 -0.64
N SER A 96 -19.87 5.46 -1.89
CA SER A 96 -20.39 4.15 -2.25
C SER A 96 -19.38 3.03 -1.93
N MET A 97 -19.89 1.82 -1.74
CA MET A 97 -19.04 0.63 -1.62
C MET A 97 -18.16 0.40 -2.86
N ASP A 98 -18.65 0.77 -4.04
CA ASP A 98 -17.88 0.69 -5.28
C ASP A 98 -16.68 1.65 -5.28
N ALA A 99 -16.86 2.86 -4.74
CA ALA A 99 -15.78 3.82 -4.57
C ALA A 99 -14.72 3.28 -3.59
N LEU A 100 -15.15 2.74 -2.45
CA LEU A 100 -14.26 2.11 -1.47
C LEU A 100 -13.47 0.93 -2.08
N LEU A 101 -14.16 0.04 -2.80
CA LEU A 101 -13.55 -1.11 -3.46
C LEU A 101 -12.56 -0.66 -4.55
N SER A 102 -12.89 0.39 -5.30
CA SER A 102 -11.99 1.00 -6.29
C SER A 102 -10.72 1.51 -5.62
N ALA A 103 -10.84 2.27 -4.53
CA ALA A 103 -9.69 2.77 -3.77
C ALA A 103 -8.81 1.63 -3.24
N TYR A 104 -9.41 0.55 -2.72
CA TYR A 104 -8.67 -0.64 -2.30
C TYR A 104 -7.89 -1.28 -3.46
N ARG A 105 -8.52 -1.45 -4.63
CA ARG A 105 -7.88 -2.05 -5.81
C ARG A 105 -6.72 -1.20 -6.32
N VAL A 106 -6.91 0.13 -6.40
CA VAL A 106 -5.85 1.08 -6.79
C VAL A 106 -4.70 1.04 -5.79
N GLY A 107 -5.00 1.17 -4.49
CA GLY A 107 -3.98 1.18 -3.45
C GLY A 107 -3.18 -0.12 -3.39
N ALA A 108 -3.84 -1.27 -3.47
CA ALA A 108 -3.16 -2.58 -3.49
C ALA A 108 -2.25 -2.74 -4.72
N ARG A 109 -2.75 -2.37 -5.91
CA ARG A 109 -1.96 -2.42 -7.16
C ARG A 109 -0.71 -1.56 -7.07
N VAL A 110 -0.84 -0.34 -6.57
CA VAL A 110 0.29 0.60 -6.45
C VAL A 110 1.26 0.12 -5.38
N ALA A 111 0.78 -0.24 -4.19
CA ALA A 111 1.61 -0.77 -3.12
C ALA A 111 2.44 -1.98 -3.59
N TRP A 112 1.80 -2.93 -4.28
CA TRP A 112 2.48 -4.07 -4.85
C TRP A 112 3.58 -3.67 -5.83
N ARG A 113 3.30 -2.73 -6.74
CA ARG A 113 4.27 -2.25 -7.73
C ARG A 113 5.48 -1.56 -7.07
N CYS A 114 5.25 -0.72 -6.06
CA CYS A 114 6.32 -0.02 -5.34
C CYS A 114 7.23 -1.03 -4.64
N LEU A 115 6.64 -1.98 -3.90
CA LEU A 115 7.38 -2.95 -3.11
C LEU A 115 8.11 -3.97 -4.00
N ALA A 116 7.51 -4.40 -5.12
CA ALA A 116 8.15 -5.34 -6.05
C ALA A 116 9.33 -4.74 -6.83
N THR A 117 9.39 -3.41 -6.98
CA THR A 117 10.49 -2.74 -7.70
C THR A 117 11.74 -2.56 -6.82
N GLY A 118 11.59 -2.60 -5.49
CA GLY A 118 12.68 -2.40 -4.53
C GLY A 118 13.28 -0.98 -4.54
N PRO A 119 14.16 -0.63 -3.58
CA PRO A 119 14.76 0.71 -3.47
C PRO A 119 15.83 1.03 -4.54
N TYR A 120 15.94 0.24 -5.61
CA TYR A 120 16.97 0.46 -6.62
C TYR A 120 16.64 1.71 -7.45
N PRO A 121 17.53 2.71 -7.48
CA PRO A 121 17.34 3.87 -8.34
C PRO A 121 17.33 3.40 -9.79
N ARG A 122 16.33 3.85 -10.56
CA ARG A 122 16.26 3.64 -12.00
C ARG A 122 17.48 4.30 -12.66
N VAL A 123 18.54 3.55 -12.92
CA VAL A 123 19.54 3.94 -13.93
C VAL A 123 18.86 3.72 -15.28
N CYS A 124 18.16 4.75 -15.75
CA CYS A 124 17.78 4.84 -17.15
C CYS A 124 19.00 5.41 -17.89
N PRO A 125 19.69 4.65 -18.75
CA PRO A 125 20.75 5.23 -19.57
C PRO A 125 20.15 6.30 -20.50
N PRO A 126 20.85 7.43 -20.75
CA PRO A 126 20.34 8.47 -21.63
C PRO A 126 20.09 7.89 -23.04
N PRO A 127 19.10 8.42 -23.78
CA PRO A 127 18.84 7.96 -25.14
C PRO A 127 20.11 8.10 -25.97
N ARG A 128 20.50 7.02 -26.66
CA ARG A 128 21.65 7.05 -27.58
C ARG A 128 21.37 8.13 -28.63
N SER A 129 22.21 9.15 -28.68
CA SER A 129 22.18 10.15 -29.75
C SER A 129 22.28 9.43 -31.10
N PRO A 130 21.48 9.82 -32.11
CA PRO A 130 21.58 9.20 -33.43
C PRO A 130 22.98 9.45 -33.99
N SER A 131 23.64 8.37 -34.43
CA SER A 131 24.93 8.42 -35.09
C SER A 131 24.81 9.27 -36.36
N SER A 132 25.54 10.38 -36.43
CA SER A 132 25.63 11.18 -37.66
C SER A 132 26.22 10.30 -38.78
N PRO A 133 25.57 10.18 -39.95
CA PRO A 133 26.16 9.53 -41.09
C PRO A 133 27.28 10.41 -41.67
N ASN A 134 28.33 9.71 -42.14
CA ASN A 134 29.52 10.23 -42.82
C ASN A 134 29.17 10.79 -44.21
#